data_AF-A0A316AR28-F1
#
_entry.id   AF-A0A316AR28-F1
#
_cell.length_a   1.000
_cell.length_b   1.000
_cell.length_c   1.000
_cell.angle_alpha   90.00
_cell.angle_beta   90.00
_cell.angle_gamma   90.00
#
_symmetry.space_group_name_H-M   'P 1'
#
loop_
_entity.id
_entity.type
_entity.pdbx_description
1 polymer ?
#
loop_
_entity_poly.entity_id
_entity_poly.type
_entity_poly.pdbx_seq_one_letter_code
_entity_poly.pdbx_strand_id
1 'polypeptide(L)'
;MISFSNHSKYNTLLTGLWLVHALMVGLLIAINPNHYTTIDSHVYLSSAQNLLEGHGYVLMEGEGYRWNSTFPPGYSLSIALVARLTSLEVLWASKIVNLLCSALLLVFIRIRFGPRKALLLGSFLVWGPFLRLWAHTWSEPLFICVLLIWVDQYQRYQKNVGTIQFGGLLLCGFTLLSIRYAGIFIVLVALFHSFQALMDHKFRRYHGHLLLLSGIWTLGLLGYWQANLHWSGERYGGERILLDGALFENIRLFAAGISKSLLGYDIEATAEVTLANVLAPMRLLLLIGIGFEVKKNKIPLPNRRSFWPWGTLRVGFTYLIFLFTLRLISPFDAPGYRLLAPFMVLIWWALLYWLAQQKPNARVVTLGLLWIILSWVQLIPGTNLRGQLLLVENIWWDGILRHCILP
;
A
#
# COMPACT_ATOMS: atom_id res chain seq x y z
N MET A 1 12.19 -23.17 -29.83
CA MET A 1 12.42 -21.71 -29.94
C MET A 1 11.16 -20.98 -29.47
N ILE A 2 11.12 -20.52 -28.22
CA ILE A 2 10.05 -19.65 -27.72
C ILE A 2 10.38 -18.24 -28.25
N SER A 3 9.47 -17.65 -29.02
CA SER A 3 9.77 -16.43 -29.77
C SER A 3 10.06 -15.25 -28.84
N PHE A 4 11.22 -14.63 -29.02
CA PHE A 4 11.59 -13.37 -28.36
C PHE A 4 10.57 -12.25 -28.61
N SER A 5 9.78 -12.33 -29.69
CA SER A 5 8.76 -11.33 -30.06
C SER A 5 7.68 -11.11 -28.98
N ASN A 6 7.33 -12.14 -28.20
CA ASN A 6 6.28 -12.00 -27.19
C ASN A 6 6.74 -11.22 -25.95
N HIS A 7 8.03 -11.23 -25.61
CA HIS A 7 8.54 -10.51 -24.44
C HIS A 7 8.50 -8.99 -24.61
N SER A 8 8.84 -8.50 -25.81
CA SER A 8 8.82 -7.07 -26.12
C SER A 8 7.42 -6.47 -25.94
N LYS A 9 6.39 -7.13 -26.50
CA LYS A 9 4.99 -6.71 -26.38
C LYS A 9 4.55 -6.50 -24.93
N TYR A 10 4.84 -7.45 -24.04
CA TYR A 10 4.44 -7.31 -22.63
C TYR A 10 5.21 -6.23 -21.88
N ASN A 11 6.47 -5.96 -22.26
CA ASN A 11 7.22 -4.88 -21.67
C ASN A 11 6.58 -3.54 -22.02
N THR A 12 6.23 -3.33 -23.29
CA THR A 12 5.49 -2.15 -23.74
C THR A 12 4.17 -2.01 -22.99
N LEU A 13 3.41 -3.10 -22.79
CA LEU A 13 2.16 -3.06 -22.02
C LEU A 13 2.38 -2.74 -20.53
N LEU A 14 3.46 -3.23 -19.91
CA LEU A 14 3.80 -2.90 -18.52
C LEU A 14 4.20 -1.44 -18.37
N THR A 15 5.00 -0.91 -19.30
CA THR A 15 5.34 0.51 -19.36
C THR A 15 4.08 1.35 -19.57
N GLY A 16 3.19 0.94 -20.49
CA GLY A 16 1.91 1.59 -20.71
C GLY A 16 1.02 1.59 -19.47
N LEU A 17 0.94 0.47 -18.74
CA LEU A 17 0.23 0.39 -17.47
C LEU A 17 0.80 1.37 -16.44
N TRP A 18 2.13 1.45 -16.31
CA TRP A 18 2.77 2.40 -15.40
C TRP A 18 2.52 3.85 -15.80
N LEU A 19 2.60 4.18 -17.10
CA LEU A 19 2.32 5.52 -17.61
C LEU A 19 0.86 5.93 -17.36
N VAL A 20 -0.09 5.02 -17.57
CA VAL A 20 -1.51 5.27 -17.23
C VAL A 20 -1.67 5.50 -15.73
N HIS A 21 -1.04 4.69 -14.89
CA HIS A 21 -1.05 4.89 -13.44
C HIS A 21 -0.46 6.24 -13.04
N ALA A 22 0.73 6.59 -13.55
CA ALA A 22 1.39 7.86 -13.26
C ALA A 22 0.58 9.07 -13.73
N LEU A 23 -0.01 8.99 -14.93
CA LEU A 23 -0.89 10.02 -15.47
C LEU A 23 -2.13 10.20 -14.57
N MET A 24 -2.81 9.11 -14.21
CA MET A 24 -3.98 9.18 -13.33
C MET A 24 -3.63 9.77 -11.96
N VAL A 25 -2.53 9.33 -11.33
CA VAL A 25 -2.05 9.89 -10.06
C VAL A 25 -1.70 11.38 -10.21
N GLY A 26 -1.02 11.77 -11.30
CA GLY A 26 -0.70 13.16 -11.60
C GLY A 26 -1.94 14.03 -11.78
N LEU A 27 -2.94 13.55 -12.52
CA LEU A 27 -4.22 14.24 -12.68
C LEU A 27 -4.94 14.43 -11.34
N LEU A 28 -4.98 13.40 -10.49
CA LEU A 28 -5.54 13.51 -9.13
C LEU A 28 -4.83 14.60 -8.33
N ILE A 29 -3.50 14.60 -8.32
CA ILE A 29 -2.70 15.61 -7.62
C ILE A 29 -2.97 17.02 -8.15
N ALA A 30 -3.14 17.17 -9.47
CA ALA A 30 -3.36 18.46 -10.11
C ALA A 30 -4.77 19.03 -9.84
N ILE A 31 -5.81 18.19 -9.82
CA ILE A 31 -7.20 18.65 -9.61
C ILE A 31 -7.55 18.87 -8.14
N ASN A 32 -6.82 18.23 -7.22
CA ASN A 32 -7.09 18.37 -5.80
C ASN A 32 -6.39 19.63 -5.26
N PRO A 33 -7.12 20.61 -4.68
CA PRO A 33 -6.54 21.87 -4.20
C PRO A 33 -5.43 21.71 -3.17
N ASN A 34 -5.43 20.62 -2.39
CA ASN A 34 -4.38 20.36 -1.40
C ASN A 34 -3.31 19.39 -1.93
N HIS A 35 -3.32 19.05 -3.22
CA HIS A 35 -2.40 18.09 -3.82
C HIS A 35 -2.38 16.74 -3.10
N TYR A 36 -3.51 16.30 -2.56
CA TYR A 36 -3.65 15.07 -1.79
C TYR A 36 -2.76 15.04 -0.53
N THR A 37 -2.59 16.15 0.16
CA THR A 37 -1.97 16.19 1.49
C THR A 37 -3.00 16.06 2.60
N THR A 38 -2.57 15.55 3.75
CA THR A 38 -3.34 15.50 5.02
C THR A 38 -2.46 15.96 6.18
N ILE A 39 -3.00 16.00 7.40
CA ILE A 39 -2.21 16.29 8.61
C ILE A 39 -0.98 15.38 8.70
N ASP A 40 -1.15 14.07 8.52
CA ASP A 40 -0.01 13.13 8.46
C ASP A 40 1.02 13.46 7.38
N SER A 41 0.58 13.99 6.23
CA SER A 41 1.51 14.41 5.17
C SER A 41 2.39 15.55 5.66
N HIS A 42 1.86 16.51 6.40
CA HIS A 42 2.66 17.61 6.95
C HIS A 42 3.74 17.13 7.90
N VAL A 43 3.46 16.10 8.71
CA VAL A 43 4.46 15.49 9.59
C VAL A 43 5.61 14.87 8.76
N TYR A 44 5.30 14.10 7.72
CA TYR A 44 6.32 13.52 6.84
C TYR A 44 7.13 14.58 6.10
N LEU A 45 6.46 15.59 5.55
CA LEU A 45 7.08 16.67 4.77
C LEU A 45 7.97 17.57 5.64
N SER A 46 7.49 17.96 6.83
CA SER A 46 8.26 18.77 7.77
C SER A 46 9.52 18.04 8.24
N SER A 47 9.42 16.76 8.61
CA SER A 47 10.63 16.01 8.98
C SER A 47 11.58 15.78 7.80
N ALA A 48 11.07 15.62 6.58
CA ALA A 48 11.93 15.55 5.39
C ALA A 48 12.67 16.88 5.15
N GLN A 49 11.99 18.01 5.34
CA GLN A 49 12.58 19.34 5.22
C GLN A 49 13.66 19.57 6.29
N ASN A 50 13.36 19.28 7.55
CA ASN A 50 14.32 19.39 8.66
C ASN A 50 15.57 18.53 8.46
N LEU A 51 15.43 17.34 7.85
CA LEU A 51 16.56 16.49 7.48
C LEU A 51 17.46 17.14 6.42
N LEU A 52 16.87 17.83 5.43
CA LEU A 52 17.62 18.54 4.39
C LEU A 52 18.34 19.78 4.92
N GLU A 53 17.73 20.48 5.88
CA GLU A 53 18.27 21.67 6.52
C GLU A 53 19.31 21.36 7.61
N GLY A 54 19.49 20.08 7.96
CA GLY A 54 20.47 19.65 8.95
C GLY A 54 19.98 19.71 10.41
N HIS A 55 18.68 19.95 10.64
CA HIS A 55 18.06 19.92 11.97
C HIS A 55 17.83 18.49 12.51
N GLY A 56 17.96 17.48 11.65
CA GLY A 56 17.72 16.07 12.00
C GLY A 56 16.25 15.65 11.85
N TYR A 57 15.88 14.50 12.40
CA TYR A 57 14.53 13.95 12.30
C TYR A 57 13.60 14.50 13.39
N VAL A 58 13.31 15.79 13.28
CA VAL A 58 12.57 16.57 14.27
C VAL A 58 11.30 17.20 13.68
N LEU A 59 10.44 17.70 14.56
CA LEU A 59 9.30 18.59 14.28
C LEU A 59 9.47 19.88 15.09
N MET A 60 8.94 20.98 14.58
CA MET A 60 8.89 22.24 15.30
C MET A 60 7.68 22.23 16.26
N GLU A 61 7.93 22.44 17.55
CA GLU A 61 6.91 22.50 18.60
C GLU A 61 7.16 23.75 19.45
N GLY A 62 6.26 24.73 19.36
CA GLY A 62 6.49 26.06 19.93
C GLY A 62 7.70 26.74 19.30
N GLU A 63 8.68 27.13 20.12
CA GLU A 63 9.92 27.77 19.68
C GLU A 63 11.09 26.79 19.46
N GLY A 64 10.87 25.49 19.72
CA GLY A 64 11.93 24.48 19.72
C GLY A 64 11.72 23.33 18.71
N TYR A 65 12.76 22.51 18.57
CA TYR A 65 12.69 21.24 17.84
C TYR A 65 12.54 20.07 18.81
N ARG A 66 11.65 19.14 18.46
CA ARG A 66 11.47 17.87 19.19
C ARG A 66 11.60 16.69 18.23
N TRP A 67 12.21 15.60 18.70
CA TRP A 67 12.32 14.37 17.92
C TRP A 67 10.94 13.86 17.47
N ASN A 68 10.81 13.50 16.19
CA ASN A 68 9.55 13.00 15.65
C ASN A 68 9.33 11.52 16.05
N SER A 69 8.58 11.30 17.13
CA SER A 69 8.13 9.95 17.54
C SER A 69 6.81 9.52 16.89
N THR A 70 6.13 10.39 16.14
CA THR A 70 4.81 10.12 15.53
C THR A 70 4.90 9.00 14.50
N PHE A 71 5.89 9.06 13.61
CA PHE A 71 6.14 8.05 12.57
C PHE A 71 7.61 7.67 12.49
N PRO A 72 7.94 6.42 12.10
CA PRO A 72 9.30 6.03 11.75
C PRO A 72 9.88 6.84 10.56
N PRO A 73 11.21 7.01 10.49
CA PRO A 73 11.84 7.98 9.60
C PRO A 73 11.93 7.55 8.13
N GLY A 74 11.68 6.29 7.80
CA GLY A 74 11.97 5.69 6.50
C GLY A 74 11.25 6.37 5.34
N TYR A 75 10.00 6.81 5.51
CA TYR A 75 9.30 7.54 4.45
C TYR A 75 9.84 8.97 4.29
N SER A 76 10.00 9.73 5.38
CA SER A 76 10.57 11.09 5.33
C SER A 76 12.01 11.11 4.80
N LEU A 77 12.83 10.12 5.17
CA LEU A 77 14.18 9.93 4.62
C LEU A 77 14.14 9.67 3.11
N SER A 78 13.17 8.88 2.63
CA SER A 78 12.98 8.64 1.20
C SER A 78 12.58 9.93 0.46
N ILE A 79 11.71 10.76 1.07
CA ILE A 79 11.33 12.07 0.53
C ILE A 79 12.56 12.99 0.47
N ALA A 80 13.30 13.12 1.57
CA ALA A 80 14.51 13.93 1.64
C ALA A 80 15.56 13.50 0.62
N LEU A 81 15.78 12.19 0.45
CA LEU A 81 16.72 11.67 -0.55
C LEU A 81 16.30 12.06 -1.97
N VAL A 82 15.03 11.89 -2.32
CA VAL A 82 14.54 12.26 -3.66
C VAL A 82 14.59 13.78 -3.86
N ALA A 83 14.19 14.58 -2.87
CA ALA A 83 14.28 16.04 -2.89
C ALA A 83 15.74 16.48 -3.11
N ARG A 84 16.70 15.90 -2.38
CA ARG A 84 18.13 16.20 -2.54
C ARG A 84 18.66 15.86 -3.93
N LEU A 85 18.27 14.71 -4.49
CA LEU A 85 18.74 14.25 -5.80
C LEU A 85 18.11 15.00 -6.96
N THR A 86 16.89 15.50 -6.81
CA THR A 86 16.12 16.16 -7.88
C THR A 86 16.07 17.68 -7.73
N SER A 87 16.48 18.21 -6.59
CA SER A 87 16.27 19.62 -6.18
C SER A 87 14.80 20.06 -6.18
N LEU A 88 13.87 19.10 -6.11
CA LEU A 88 12.44 19.39 -5.97
C LEU A 88 12.10 19.68 -4.51
N GLU A 89 11.06 20.50 -4.30
CA GLU A 89 10.46 20.66 -2.98
C GLU A 89 9.95 19.32 -2.42
N VAL A 90 9.97 19.19 -1.09
CA VAL A 90 9.60 17.96 -0.38
C VAL A 90 8.20 17.44 -0.77
N LEU A 91 7.26 18.33 -1.08
CA LEU A 91 5.93 17.97 -1.55
C LEU A 91 6.00 17.14 -2.83
N TRP A 92 6.62 17.67 -3.88
CA TRP A 92 6.74 17.00 -5.18
C TRP A 92 7.64 15.78 -5.09
N ALA A 93 8.73 15.85 -4.33
CA ALA A 93 9.60 14.71 -4.07
C ALA A 93 8.81 13.53 -3.45
N SER A 94 7.85 13.79 -2.56
CA SER A 94 7.00 12.74 -1.99
C SER A 94 6.10 12.04 -3.02
N LYS A 95 5.62 12.78 -4.03
CA LYS A 95 4.84 12.20 -5.13
C LYS A 95 5.72 11.34 -6.02
N ILE A 96 6.94 11.80 -6.31
CA ILE A 96 7.94 11.03 -7.04
C ILE A 96 8.31 9.75 -6.29
N VAL A 97 8.49 9.78 -4.96
CA VAL A 97 8.72 8.56 -4.15
C VAL A 97 7.61 7.52 -4.40
N ASN A 98 6.33 7.92 -4.35
CA ASN A 98 5.22 6.99 -4.56
C ASN A 98 5.18 6.43 -5.99
N LEU A 99 5.45 7.26 -7.00
CA LEU A 99 5.51 6.83 -8.40
C LEU A 99 6.70 5.89 -8.65
N LEU A 100 7.87 6.18 -8.08
CA LEU A 100 9.04 5.29 -8.11
C LEU A 100 8.73 3.95 -7.45
N CYS A 101 8.02 3.94 -6.32
CA CYS A 101 7.57 2.71 -5.68
C CYS A 101 6.73 1.84 -6.63
N SER A 102 5.79 2.44 -7.37
CA SER A 102 4.98 1.71 -8.35
C SER A 102 5.81 1.15 -9.52
N ALA A 103 6.79 1.91 -10.02
CA ALA A 103 7.70 1.45 -11.08
C ALA A 103 8.55 0.28 -10.61
N LEU A 104 9.22 0.43 -9.46
CA LEU A 104 10.06 -0.60 -8.85
C LEU A 104 9.26 -1.86 -8.54
N LEU A 105 8.02 -1.71 -8.08
CA LEU A 105 7.12 -2.83 -7.86
C LEU A 105 6.83 -3.58 -9.18
N LEU A 106 6.45 -2.88 -10.25
CA LEU A 106 6.21 -3.53 -11.55
C LEU A 106 7.46 -4.24 -12.10
N VAL A 107 8.64 -3.63 -11.94
CA VAL A 107 9.93 -4.25 -12.30
C VAL A 107 10.18 -5.51 -11.48
N PHE A 108 9.99 -5.44 -10.16
CA PHE A 108 10.13 -6.59 -9.26
C PHE A 108 9.19 -7.74 -9.67
N ILE A 109 7.91 -7.44 -9.89
CA ILE A 109 6.91 -8.44 -10.28
C ILE A 109 7.25 -9.05 -11.64
N ARG A 110 7.70 -8.23 -12.58
CA ARG A 110 8.17 -8.67 -13.90
C ARG A 110 9.30 -9.68 -13.78
N ILE A 111 10.35 -9.33 -13.03
CA ILE A 111 11.52 -10.20 -12.82
C ILE A 111 11.07 -11.50 -12.14
N ARG A 112 10.17 -11.39 -11.18
CA ARG A 112 9.83 -12.51 -10.30
C ARG A 112 8.84 -13.50 -10.89
N PHE A 113 7.81 -13.00 -11.57
CA PHE A 113 6.67 -13.79 -12.02
C PHE A 113 6.52 -13.84 -13.54
N GLY A 114 7.35 -13.09 -14.27
CA GLY A 114 7.32 -12.97 -15.72
C GLY A 114 6.32 -11.93 -16.23
N PRO A 115 6.49 -11.46 -17.47
CA PRO A 115 5.77 -10.32 -18.04
C PRO A 115 4.24 -10.45 -17.98
N ARG A 116 3.71 -11.61 -18.38
CA ARG A 116 2.26 -11.82 -18.47
C ARG A 116 1.59 -11.74 -17.10
N LYS A 117 2.17 -12.39 -16.09
CA LYS A 117 1.64 -12.34 -14.72
C LYS A 117 1.80 -10.95 -14.14
N ALA A 118 2.93 -10.29 -14.43
CA ALA A 118 3.16 -8.93 -13.97
C ALA A 118 2.11 -7.94 -14.47
N LEU A 119 1.61 -8.09 -15.70
CA LEU A 119 0.54 -7.23 -16.21
C LEU A 119 -0.76 -7.39 -15.40
N LEU A 120 -1.17 -8.63 -15.12
CA LEU A 120 -2.39 -8.90 -14.35
C LEU A 120 -2.23 -8.55 -12.86
N LEU A 121 -1.05 -8.81 -12.29
CA LEU A 121 -0.77 -8.43 -10.91
C LEU A 121 -0.69 -6.91 -10.78
N GLY A 122 0.00 -6.23 -11.69
CA GLY A 122 0.14 -4.78 -11.69
C GLY A 122 -1.16 -4.01 -11.90
N SER A 123 -2.20 -4.64 -12.45
CA SER A 123 -3.47 -3.95 -12.71
C SER A 123 -4.18 -3.48 -11.45
N PHE A 124 -3.79 -3.94 -10.24
CA PHE A 124 -4.34 -3.38 -9.01
C PHE A 124 -3.94 -1.90 -8.85
N LEU A 125 -2.80 -1.46 -9.40
CA LEU A 125 -2.33 -0.07 -9.25
C LEU A 125 -3.31 0.93 -9.86
N VAL A 126 -4.00 0.55 -10.94
CA VAL A 126 -5.03 1.37 -11.56
C VAL A 126 -6.41 1.19 -10.94
N TRP A 127 -6.56 0.49 -9.82
CA TRP A 127 -7.83 0.44 -9.09
C TRP A 127 -8.02 1.71 -8.27
N GLY A 128 -9.23 2.28 -8.29
CA GLY A 128 -9.54 3.62 -7.75
C GLY A 128 -9.01 3.90 -6.34
N PRO A 129 -9.26 3.05 -5.32
CA PRO A 129 -8.75 3.29 -3.98
C PRO A 129 -7.22 3.34 -3.92
N PHE A 130 -6.53 2.57 -4.78
CA PHE A 130 -5.07 2.58 -4.86
C PHE A 130 -4.54 3.77 -5.65
N LEU A 131 -5.21 4.23 -6.71
CA LEU A 131 -4.87 5.50 -7.36
C LEU A 131 -4.89 6.66 -6.35
N ARG A 132 -5.94 6.72 -5.52
CA ARG A 132 -6.05 7.70 -4.43
C ARG A 132 -4.94 7.54 -3.39
N LEU A 133 -4.67 6.31 -2.96
CA LEU A 133 -3.61 6.00 -2.01
C LEU A 133 -2.23 6.44 -2.51
N TRP A 134 -1.93 6.25 -3.79
CA TRP A 134 -0.65 6.65 -4.41
C TRP A 134 -0.55 8.16 -4.64
N ALA A 135 -1.68 8.85 -4.83
CA ALA A 135 -1.72 10.31 -4.91
C ALA A 135 -1.42 10.98 -3.57
N HIS A 136 -1.79 10.36 -2.45
CA HIS A 136 -1.53 10.90 -1.11
C HIS A 136 -0.05 10.90 -0.71
N THR A 137 0.40 11.93 0.01
CA THR A 137 1.75 11.95 0.64
C THR A 137 1.70 11.13 1.93
N TRP A 138 1.73 9.82 1.76
CA TRP A 138 1.49 8.79 2.76
C TRP A 138 2.54 7.69 2.60
N SER A 139 2.91 7.03 3.70
CA SER A 139 3.95 5.98 3.67
C SER A 139 3.45 4.62 3.16
N GLU A 140 2.14 4.46 3.00
CA GLU A 140 1.48 3.23 2.57
C GLU A 140 1.98 2.68 1.23
N PRO A 141 2.12 3.47 0.13
CA PRO A 141 2.67 2.97 -1.14
C PRO A 141 4.05 2.32 -0.98
N LEU A 142 4.96 2.97 -0.27
CA LEU A 142 6.31 2.45 0.01
C LEU A 142 6.23 1.20 0.90
N PHE A 143 5.42 1.23 1.96
CA PHE A 143 5.20 0.10 2.86
C PHE A 143 4.68 -1.13 2.12
N ILE A 144 3.67 -0.96 1.25
CA ILE A 144 3.08 -2.02 0.44
C ILE A 144 4.11 -2.65 -0.50
N CYS A 145 4.93 -1.84 -1.16
CA CYS A 145 5.96 -2.34 -2.08
C CYS A 145 6.97 -3.21 -1.34
N VAL A 146 7.50 -2.73 -0.21
CA VAL A 146 8.43 -3.51 0.63
C VAL A 146 7.74 -4.75 1.21
N LEU A 147 6.47 -4.65 1.58
CA LEU A 147 5.70 -5.78 2.11
C LEU A 147 5.53 -6.89 1.07
N LEU A 148 5.22 -6.57 -0.18
CA LEU A 148 5.12 -7.58 -1.24
C LEU A 148 6.47 -8.25 -1.53
N ILE A 149 7.57 -7.50 -1.48
CA ILE A 149 8.92 -8.06 -1.58
C ILE A 149 9.22 -8.96 -0.37
N TRP A 150 8.87 -8.53 0.84
CA TRP A 150 9.03 -9.33 2.05
C TRP A 150 8.24 -10.63 1.97
N VAL A 151 6.98 -10.60 1.51
CA VAL A 151 6.15 -11.80 1.31
C VAL A 151 6.79 -12.75 0.29
N ASP A 152 7.36 -12.24 -0.80
CA ASP A 152 8.08 -13.09 -1.76
C ASP A 152 9.30 -13.76 -1.16
N GLN A 153 10.15 -12.99 -0.48
CA GLN A 153 11.35 -13.49 0.19
C GLN A 153 10.99 -14.51 1.27
N TYR A 154 9.96 -14.21 2.06
CA TYR A 154 9.44 -15.08 3.11
C TYR A 154 9.03 -16.42 2.54
N GLN A 155 8.27 -16.39 1.44
CA GLN A 155 7.79 -17.61 0.84
C GLN A 155 8.90 -18.44 0.17
N ARG A 156 9.89 -17.79 -0.42
CA ARG A 156 11.08 -18.47 -0.96
C ARG A 156 11.90 -19.10 0.15
N TYR A 157 12.08 -18.39 1.25
CA TYR A 157 12.81 -18.85 2.42
C TYR A 157 12.21 -20.12 3.01
N GLN A 158 10.87 -20.19 3.09
CA GLN A 158 10.18 -21.39 3.57
C GLN A 158 10.37 -22.61 2.64
N LYS A 159 10.67 -22.41 1.36
CA LYS A 159 10.97 -23.50 0.40
C LYS A 159 12.45 -23.88 0.38
N ASN A 160 13.32 -22.89 0.47
CA ASN A 160 14.76 -23.08 0.44
C ASN A 160 15.41 -22.07 1.39
N VAL A 161 15.87 -22.58 2.53
CA VAL A 161 16.57 -21.80 3.54
C VAL A 161 17.97 -21.48 3.01
N GLY A 162 18.22 -20.20 2.77
CA GLY A 162 19.51 -19.72 2.30
C GLY A 162 19.88 -18.37 2.90
N THR A 163 21.17 -18.09 2.99
CA THR A 163 21.72 -16.87 3.60
C THR A 163 21.24 -15.61 2.90
N ILE A 164 21.14 -15.63 1.56
CA ILE A 164 20.65 -14.49 0.77
C ILE A 164 19.18 -14.19 1.12
N GLN A 165 18.34 -15.22 1.23
CA GLN A 165 16.93 -15.04 1.60
C GLN A 165 16.78 -14.59 3.06
N PHE A 166 17.62 -15.10 3.97
CA PHE A 166 17.65 -14.65 5.36
C PHE A 166 18.03 -13.17 5.47
N GLY A 167 19.12 -12.76 4.82
CA GLY A 167 19.56 -11.36 4.78
C GLY A 167 18.53 -10.44 4.12
N GLY A 168 17.92 -10.90 3.02
CA GLY A 168 16.83 -10.18 2.35
C GLY A 168 15.60 -10.00 3.24
N LEU A 169 15.22 -11.04 3.99
CA LEU A 169 14.15 -10.96 4.99
C LEU A 169 14.50 -9.96 6.09
N LEU A 170 15.70 -10.07 6.66
CA LEU A 170 16.17 -9.19 7.73
C LEU A 170 16.09 -7.71 7.30
N LEU A 171 16.65 -7.40 6.13
CA LEU A 171 16.65 -6.06 5.55
C LEU A 171 15.22 -5.56 5.27
N CYS A 172 14.38 -6.37 4.62
CA CYS A 172 12.99 -5.99 4.36
C CYS A 172 12.21 -5.77 5.66
N GLY A 173 12.45 -6.58 6.70
CA GLY A 173 11.79 -6.44 7.98
C GLY A 173 12.16 -5.13 8.69
N PHE A 174 13.45 -4.79 8.75
CA PHE A 174 13.87 -3.48 9.27
C PHE A 174 13.34 -2.32 8.44
N THR A 175 13.29 -2.48 7.12
CA THR A 175 12.72 -1.47 6.23
C THR A 175 11.21 -1.28 6.50
N LEU A 176 10.45 -2.35 6.70
CA LEU A 176 9.02 -2.24 7.06
C LEU A 176 8.82 -1.50 8.38
N LEU A 177 9.62 -1.85 9.40
CA LEU A 177 9.60 -1.21 10.72
C LEU A 177 9.99 0.27 10.64
N SER A 178 10.97 0.62 9.80
CA SER A 178 11.42 1.99 9.60
C SER A 178 10.47 2.83 8.76
N ILE A 179 9.55 2.23 8.00
CA ILE A 179 8.49 2.97 7.28
C ILE A 179 7.27 3.16 8.17
N ARG A 180 6.84 2.12 8.93
CA ARG A 180 5.68 2.18 9.83
C ARG A 180 5.85 1.26 11.03
N TYR A 181 5.38 1.71 12.20
CA TYR A 181 5.28 0.87 13.40
C TYR A 181 4.40 -0.36 13.18
N ALA A 182 3.37 -0.23 12.33
CA ALA A 182 2.51 -1.35 11.93
C ALA A 182 3.30 -2.51 11.28
N GLY A 183 4.51 -2.26 10.79
CA GLY A 183 5.44 -3.29 10.30
C GLY A 183 5.76 -4.39 11.31
N ILE A 184 5.56 -4.15 12.62
CA ILE A 184 5.81 -5.15 13.68
C ILE A 184 4.98 -6.42 13.54
N PHE A 185 3.86 -6.38 12.80
CA PHE A 185 3.03 -7.55 12.56
C PHE A 185 3.80 -8.72 11.90
N ILE A 186 4.91 -8.46 11.19
CA ILE A 186 5.75 -9.51 10.60
C ILE A 186 6.42 -10.39 11.67
N VAL A 187 6.65 -9.87 12.87
CA VAL A 187 7.11 -10.65 14.02
C VAL A 187 6.06 -11.67 14.40
N LEU A 188 4.78 -11.30 14.43
CA LEU A 188 3.69 -12.23 14.72
C LEU A 188 3.59 -13.34 13.66
N VAL A 189 3.77 -13.00 12.37
CA VAL A 189 3.82 -13.98 11.28
C VAL A 189 4.99 -14.96 11.49
N ALA A 190 6.18 -14.44 11.78
CA ALA A 190 7.37 -15.25 11.98
C ALA A 190 7.27 -16.15 13.22
N LEU A 191 6.76 -15.64 14.34
CA LEU A 191 6.52 -16.42 15.57
C LEU A 191 5.47 -17.52 15.35
N PHE A 192 4.35 -17.20 14.72
CA PHE A 192 3.29 -18.17 14.44
C PHE A 192 3.80 -19.32 13.57
N HIS A 193 4.50 -19.02 12.47
CA HIS A 193 5.09 -20.05 11.62
C HIS A 193 6.28 -20.76 12.25
N SER A 194 7.02 -20.10 13.16
CA SER A 194 8.04 -20.76 13.98
C SER A 194 7.41 -21.82 14.88
N PHE A 195 6.29 -21.50 15.54
CA PHE A 195 5.56 -22.46 16.37
C PHE A 195 4.99 -23.62 15.54
N GLN A 196 4.40 -23.34 14.38
CA GLN A 196 3.95 -24.39 13.46
C GLN A 196 5.09 -25.32 13.01
N ALA A 197 6.28 -24.76 12.74
CA ALA A 197 7.45 -25.53 12.35
C ALA A 197 8.03 -26.40 13.47
N LEU A 198 7.75 -26.08 14.73
CA LEU A 198 8.09 -26.93 15.86
C LEU A 198 7.21 -28.19 15.88
N MET A 199 5.93 -28.03 15.55
CA MET A 199 4.94 -29.11 15.50
C MET A 199 5.10 -30.03 14.27
N ASP A 200 5.61 -29.52 13.15
CA ASP A 200 5.84 -30.31 11.93
C ASP A 200 7.33 -30.61 11.74
N HIS A 201 7.70 -31.89 11.90
CA HIS A 201 9.08 -32.37 11.75
C HIS A 201 9.73 -31.98 10.41
N LYS A 202 8.95 -31.81 9.34
CA LYS A 202 9.47 -31.42 8.01
C LYS A 202 10.03 -30.00 8.00
N PHE A 203 9.58 -29.16 8.92
CA PHE A 203 9.81 -27.72 8.94
C PHE A 203 10.71 -27.27 10.09
N ARG A 204 11.10 -28.18 10.99
CA ARG A 204 11.94 -27.90 12.16
C ARG A 204 13.25 -27.16 11.83
N ARG A 205 13.80 -27.34 10.62
CA ARG A 205 15.04 -26.68 10.18
C ARG A 205 14.96 -25.15 10.15
N TYR A 206 13.79 -24.55 9.92
CA TYR A 206 13.68 -23.09 9.87
C TYR A 206 13.10 -22.45 11.14
N HIS A 207 12.63 -23.26 12.10
CA HIS A 207 12.11 -22.78 13.38
C HIS A 207 13.10 -21.82 14.07
N GLY A 208 14.34 -22.27 14.28
CA GLY A 208 15.38 -21.47 14.95
C GLY A 208 15.67 -20.16 14.21
N HIS A 209 15.68 -20.16 12.88
CA HIS A 209 15.92 -18.96 12.11
C HIS A 209 14.74 -17.97 12.15
N LEU A 210 13.48 -18.45 12.11
CA LEU A 210 12.32 -17.58 12.25
C LEU A 210 12.23 -16.98 13.66
N LEU A 211 12.59 -17.75 14.69
CA LEU A 211 12.69 -17.27 16.05
C LEU A 211 13.79 -16.20 16.17
N LEU A 212 14.95 -16.45 15.56
CA LEU A 212 16.05 -15.48 15.50
C LEU A 212 15.64 -14.18 14.80
N LEU A 213 15.01 -14.25 13.62
CA LEU A 213 14.50 -13.07 12.91
C LEU A 213 13.50 -12.30 13.77
N SER A 214 12.56 -13.00 14.41
CA SER A 214 11.57 -12.41 15.31
C SER A 214 12.26 -11.69 16.48
N GLY A 215 13.27 -12.32 17.08
CA GLY A 215 14.06 -11.74 18.17
C GLY A 215 14.82 -10.50 17.73
N ILE A 216 15.52 -10.55 16.59
CA ILE A 216 16.29 -9.41 16.06
C ILE A 216 15.36 -8.22 15.75
N TRP A 217 14.24 -8.44 15.06
CA TRP A 217 13.28 -7.37 14.76
C TRP A 217 12.65 -6.78 16.03
N THR A 218 12.29 -7.63 17.00
CA THR A 218 11.74 -7.18 18.29
C THR A 218 12.76 -6.33 19.04
N LEU A 219 14.00 -6.80 19.18
CA LEU A 219 15.07 -6.05 19.86
C LEU A 219 15.35 -4.73 19.15
N GLY A 220 15.40 -4.73 17.82
CA GLY A 220 15.59 -3.51 17.04
C GLY A 220 14.46 -2.49 17.25
N LEU A 221 13.20 -2.94 17.26
CA LEU A 221 12.07 -2.06 17.53
C LEU A 221 12.07 -1.54 18.97
N LEU A 222 12.37 -2.39 19.95
CA LEU A 222 12.47 -1.97 21.36
C LEU A 222 13.58 -0.95 21.56
N GLY A 223 14.73 -1.15 20.91
CA GLY A 223 15.81 -0.17 20.89
C GLY A 223 15.38 1.16 20.29
N TYR A 224 14.66 1.13 19.15
CA TYR A 224 14.12 2.34 18.53
C TYR A 224 13.08 3.06 19.40
N TRP A 225 12.17 2.33 20.04
CA TRP A 225 11.21 2.91 20.98
C TRP A 225 11.85 3.49 22.23
N GLN A 226 12.94 2.90 22.71
CA GLN A 226 13.71 3.53 23.78
C GLN A 226 14.39 4.81 23.33
N ALA A 227 14.96 4.84 22.12
CA ALA A 227 15.51 6.05 21.55
C ALA A 227 14.43 7.15 21.39
N ASN A 228 13.24 6.80 20.91
CA ASN A 228 12.11 7.72 20.88
C ASN A 228 11.77 8.26 22.27
N LEU A 229 11.63 7.37 23.28
CA LEU A 229 11.31 7.78 24.64
C LEU A 229 12.37 8.73 25.21
N HIS A 230 13.65 8.45 24.95
CA HIS A 230 14.75 9.28 25.41
C HIS A 230 14.78 10.67 24.74
N TRP A 231 14.48 10.76 23.44
CA TRP A 231 14.60 12.01 22.68
C TRP A 231 13.32 12.85 22.58
N SER A 232 12.15 12.22 22.61
CA SER A 232 10.87 12.92 22.53
C SER A 232 10.04 12.83 23.82
N GLY A 233 10.42 12.01 24.79
CA GLY A 233 9.58 11.72 25.96
C GLY A 233 8.46 10.73 25.68
N GLU A 234 8.34 10.20 24.46
CA GLU A 234 7.27 9.28 24.05
C GLU A 234 7.83 8.08 23.31
N ARG A 235 7.28 6.88 23.55
CA ARG A 235 7.70 5.68 22.80
C ARG A 235 7.21 5.71 21.34
N TYR A 236 5.99 6.20 21.12
CA TYR A 236 5.32 6.28 19.82
C TYR A 236 4.10 7.20 19.88
N GLY A 237 3.82 7.91 18.79
CA GLY A 237 2.45 8.28 18.39
C GLY A 237 1.65 9.29 19.22
N GLY A 238 2.22 9.97 20.22
CA GLY A 238 1.53 10.96 21.07
C GLY A 238 0.48 10.37 22.02
N GLU A 239 0.02 11.17 22.97
CA GLU A 239 -1.21 10.86 23.71
C GLU A 239 -2.40 10.87 22.74
N ARG A 240 -3.01 9.70 22.54
CA ARG A 240 -4.25 9.58 21.78
C ARG A 240 -5.39 9.36 22.77
N ILE A 241 -6.45 10.16 22.62
CA ILE A 241 -7.64 10.09 23.46
C ILE A 241 -8.22 8.67 23.39
N LEU A 242 -8.30 7.99 24.54
CA LEU A 242 -8.98 6.71 24.70
C LEU A 242 -10.44 6.89 24.29
N LEU A 243 -10.80 6.33 23.15
CA LEU A 243 -12.19 6.12 22.79
C LEU A 243 -12.64 4.88 23.57
N ASP A 244 -13.64 5.03 24.43
CA ASP A 244 -14.41 3.94 25.04
C ASP A 244 -15.24 3.23 23.95
N GLY A 245 -14.55 2.56 23.02
CA GLY A 245 -15.16 1.80 21.95
C GLY A 245 -15.44 0.37 22.42
N ALA A 246 -16.70 0.04 22.68
CA ALA A 246 -17.12 -1.34 22.91
C ALA A 246 -16.63 -2.26 21.77
N LEU A 247 -16.25 -3.51 22.09
CA LEU A 247 -15.76 -4.51 21.12
C LEU A 247 -16.66 -4.60 19.87
N PHE A 248 -17.97 -4.55 20.07
CA PHE A 248 -18.96 -4.62 18.99
C PHE A 248 -18.86 -3.45 18.01
N GLU A 249 -18.59 -2.24 18.48
CA GLU A 249 -18.41 -1.07 17.62
C GLU A 249 -17.14 -1.21 16.78
N ASN A 250 -16.04 -1.71 17.36
CA ASN A 250 -14.83 -2.01 16.61
C ASN A 250 -15.07 -3.07 15.52
N ILE A 251 -15.82 -4.14 15.81
CA ILE A 251 -16.21 -5.14 14.80
C ILE A 251 -17.00 -4.49 13.67
N ARG A 252 -17.98 -3.65 14.00
CA ARG A 252 -18.80 -2.92 13.03
C ARG A 252 -17.95 -2.01 12.16
N LEU A 253 -17.03 -1.24 12.74
CA LEU A 253 -16.13 -0.34 12.03
C LEU A 253 -15.21 -1.10 11.07
N PHE A 254 -14.61 -2.21 11.49
CA PHE A 254 -13.77 -3.04 10.61
C PHE A 254 -14.57 -3.71 9.50
N ALA A 255 -15.77 -4.24 9.79
CA ALA A 255 -16.65 -4.80 8.78
C ALA A 255 -17.06 -3.76 7.73
N ALA A 256 -17.40 -2.55 8.17
CA ALA A 256 -17.71 -1.43 7.29
C ALA A 256 -16.49 -1.01 6.47
N GLY A 257 -15.31 -0.87 7.09
CA GLY A 257 -14.06 -0.53 6.43
C GLY A 257 -13.64 -1.54 5.37
N ILE A 258 -13.75 -2.84 5.67
CA ILE A 258 -13.50 -3.92 4.72
C ILE A 258 -14.47 -3.85 3.55
N SER A 259 -15.77 -3.71 3.84
CA SER A 259 -16.80 -3.62 2.79
C SER A 259 -16.59 -2.41 1.87
N LYS A 260 -16.33 -1.25 2.46
CA LYS A 260 -15.99 0.00 1.75
C LYS A 260 -14.76 -0.17 0.86
N SER A 261 -13.70 -0.75 1.40
CA SER A 261 -12.44 -0.95 0.66
C SER A 261 -12.61 -1.98 -0.46
N LEU A 262 -13.27 -3.12 -0.22
CA LEU A 262 -13.52 -4.15 -1.24
C LEU A 262 -14.38 -3.62 -2.39
N LEU A 263 -15.42 -2.87 -2.06
CA LEU A 263 -16.29 -2.24 -3.06
C LEU A 263 -15.68 -0.94 -3.61
N GLY A 264 -14.54 -0.51 -3.08
CA GLY A 264 -13.81 0.68 -3.48
C GLY A 264 -14.65 1.95 -3.41
N TYR A 265 -15.38 2.19 -2.32
CA TYR A 265 -16.07 3.46 -2.10
C TYR A 265 -15.71 4.04 -0.72
N ASP A 266 -15.52 5.35 -0.67
CA ASP A 266 -15.23 6.10 0.55
C ASP A 266 -16.27 7.22 0.70
N ILE A 267 -17.20 7.06 1.65
CA ILE A 267 -18.35 7.96 1.84
C ILE A 267 -17.89 9.36 2.24
N GLU A 268 -16.75 9.49 2.93
CA GLU A 268 -16.23 10.80 3.37
C GLU A 268 -15.85 11.71 2.19
N ALA A 269 -15.57 11.15 1.01
CA ALA A 269 -15.15 11.90 -0.17
C ALA A 269 -16.29 12.25 -1.14
N THR A 270 -17.43 11.57 -1.07
CA THR A 270 -18.55 11.78 -1.99
C THR A 270 -19.65 12.56 -1.30
N ALA A 271 -19.77 13.85 -1.62
CA ALA A 271 -20.86 14.72 -1.16
C ALA A 271 -22.25 14.21 -1.54
N GLU A 272 -22.35 13.27 -2.49
CA GLU A 272 -23.60 12.63 -2.89
C GLU A 272 -23.64 11.16 -2.44
N VAL A 273 -24.22 10.94 -1.25
CA VAL A 273 -24.60 9.61 -0.73
C VAL A 273 -25.34 8.78 -1.78
N THR A 274 -26.10 9.43 -2.67
CA THR A 274 -26.85 8.83 -3.77
C THR A 274 -25.95 8.06 -4.76
N LEU A 275 -24.83 8.63 -5.21
CA LEU A 275 -23.97 7.98 -6.19
C LEU A 275 -23.25 6.77 -5.59
N ALA A 276 -22.77 6.90 -4.35
CA ALA A 276 -22.15 5.78 -3.63
C ALA A 276 -23.13 4.60 -3.44
N ASN A 277 -24.39 4.90 -3.11
CA ASN A 277 -25.45 3.91 -2.94
C ASN A 277 -25.83 3.19 -4.24
N VAL A 278 -25.60 3.79 -5.41
CA VAL A 278 -25.80 3.15 -6.72
C VAL A 278 -24.57 2.31 -7.13
N LEU A 279 -23.37 2.85 -6.94
CA LEU A 279 -22.14 2.19 -7.37
C LEU A 279 -21.79 0.95 -6.55
N ALA A 280 -22.06 0.96 -5.25
CA ALA A 280 -21.75 -0.17 -4.38
C ALA A 280 -22.48 -1.47 -4.81
N PRO A 281 -23.82 -1.47 -5.02
CA PRO A 281 -24.53 -2.60 -5.59
C PRO A 281 -24.02 -3.02 -6.97
N MET A 282 -23.75 -2.07 -7.87
CA MET A 282 -23.23 -2.40 -9.21
C MET A 282 -21.89 -3.14 -9.15
N ARG A 283 -20.97 -2.68 -8.30
CA ARG A 283 -19.66 -3.34 -8.11
C ARG A 283 -19.80 -4.70 -7.43
N LEU A 284 -20.73 -4.84 -6.48
CA LEU A 284 -21.05 -6.14 -5.88
C LEU A 284 -21.58 -7.11 -6.93
N LEU A 285 -22.49 -6.67 -7.80
CA LEU A 285 -23.01 -7.48 -8.92
C LEU A 285 -21.90 -7.89 -9.89
N LEU A 286 -20.94 -7.00 -10.19
CA LEU A 286 -19.78 -7.35 -11.00
C LEU A 286 -18.89 -8.40 -10.33
N LEU A 287 -18.61 -8.27 -9.04
CA LEU A 287 -17.82 -9.28 -8.29
C LEU A 287 -18.52 -10.65 -8.29
N ILE A 288 -19.85 -10.64 -8.07
CA ILE A 288 -20.68 -11.84 -8.16
C ILE A 288 -20.63 -12.43 -9.58
N GLY A 289 -20.74 -11.59 -10.62
CA GLY A 289 -20.63 -12.00 -12.02
C GLY A 289 -19.27 -12.60 -12.37
N ILE A 290 -18.17 -12.02 -11.88
CA ILE A 290 -16.82 -12.59 -12.00
C ILE A 290 -16.79 -13.97 -11.32
N GLY A 291 -17.32 -14.09 -10.11
CA GLY A 291 -17.40 -15.37 -9.39
C GLY A 291 -18.21 -16.44 -10.15
N PHE A 292 -19.34 -16.06 -10.76
CA PHE A 292 -20.14 -16.95 -11.59
C PHE A 292 -19.39 -17.40 -12.85
N GLU A 293 -18.73 -16.48 -13.57
CA GLU A 293 -17.94 -16.85 -14.74
C GLU A 293 -16.75 -17.75 -14.36
N VAL A 294 -16.07 -17.45 -13.26
CA VAL A 294 -15.01 -18.32 -12.73
C VAL A 294 -15.53 -19.74 -12.45
N LYS A 295 -16.70 -19.86 -11.80
CA LYS A 295 -17.34 -21.16 -11.51
C LYS A 295 -17.80 -21.87 -12.78
N LYS A 296 -18.46 -21.15 -13.70
CA LYS A 296 -19.00 -21.67 -14.97
C LYS A 296 -17.90 -22.25 -15.86
N ASN A 297 -16.76 -21.58 -15.93
CA ASN A 297 -15.61 -22.02 -16.71
C ASN A 297 -14.76 -23.07 -15.97
N LYS A 298 -15.26 -23.62 -14.84
CA LYS A 298 -14.60 -24.64 -14.02
C LYS A 298 -13.15 -24.27 -13.69
N ILE A 299 -12.89 -22.98 -13.46
CA ILE A 299 -11.55 -22.51 -13.09
C ILE A 299 -11.19 -23.16 -11.74
N PRO A 300 -10.16 -24.02 -11.68
CA PRO A 300 -9.87 -24.76 -10.46
C PRO A 300 -9.41 -23.79 -9.38
N LEU A 301 -9.92 -23.97 -8.16
CA LEU A 301 -9.45 -23.26 -6.98
C LEU A 301 -7.94 -23.44 -6.82
N PRO A 302 -7.23 -22.47 -6.21
CA PRO A 302 -5.81 -22.59 -5.99
C PRO A 302 -5.56 -23.88 -5.19
N ASN A 303 -4.71 -24.76 -5.73
CA ASN A 303 -4.31 -25.98 -5.05
C ASN A 303 -4.00 -25.63 -3.58
N ARG A 304 -4.55 -26.34 -2.61
CA ARG A 304 -4.27 -26.07 -1.18
C ARG A 304 -2.77 -26.14 -0.86
N ARG A 305 -2.00 -26.86 -1.69
CA ARG A 305 -0.53 -26.91 -1.65
C ARG A 305 0.16 -25.76 -2.38
N SER A 306 -0.57 -24.96 -3.17
CA SER A 306 -0.05 -23.75 -3.81
C SER A 306 0.27 -22.73 -2.73
N PHE A 307 1.55 -22.67 -2.42
CA PHE A 307 2.08 -21.86 -1.33
C PHE A 307 1.81 -20.36 -1.47
N TRP A 308 1.70 -19.88 -2.73
CA TRP A 308 1.65 -18.45 -3.02
C TRP A 308 0.34 -17.77 -2.61
N PRO A 309 -0.84 -18.13 -3.17
CA PRO A 309 -2.09 -17.48 -2.75
C PRO A 309 -2.36 -17.66 -1.27
N TRP A 310 -2.23 -18.88 -0.74
CA TRP A 310 -2.55 -19.18 0.65
C TRP A 310 -1.56 -18.55 1.64
N GLY A 311 -0.27 -18.52 1.32
CA GLY A 311 0.74 -17.84 2.14
C GLY A 311 0.49 -16.33 2.19
N THR A 312 0.21 -15.70 1.05
CA THR A 312 -0.12 -14.27 0.99
C THR A 312 -1.40 -13.94 1.75
N LEU A 313 -2.46 -14.76 1.61
CA LEU A 313 -3.71 -14.59 2.36
C LEU A 313 -3.47 -14.68 3.87
N ARG A 314 -2.68 -15.66 4.35
CA ARG A 314 -2.34 -15.77 5.77
C ARG A 314 -1.68 -14.50 6.29
N VAL A 315 -0.68 -13.97 5.59
CA VAL A 315 -0.01 -12.71 5.96
C VAL A 315 -1.01 -11.56 6.01
N GLY A 316 -1.92 -11.47 5.02
CA GLY A 316 -2.97 -10.46 4.99
C GLY A 316 -3.90 -10.54 6.21
N PHE A 317 -4.43 -11.73 6.51
CA PHE A 317 -5.28 -11.92 7.68
C PHE A 317 -4.55 -11.70 9.00
N THR A 318 -3.26 -12.06 9.10
CA THR A 318 -2.45 -11.72 10.28
C THR A 318 -2.32 -10.21 10.45
N TYR A 319 -2.10 -9.44 9.37
CA TYR A 319 -2.10 -7.97 9.42
C TYR A 319 -3.45 -7.43 9.90
N LEU A 320 -4.57 -7.97 9.38
CA LEU A 320 -5.91 -7.53 9.78
C LEU A 320 -6.19 -7.79 11.27
N ILE A 321 -5.88 -8.99 11.75
CA ILE A 321 -6.02 -9.34 13.17
C ILE A 321 -5.13 -8.44 14.01
N PHE A 322 -3.87 -8.23 13.61
CA PHE A 322 -2.95 -7.32 14.29
C PHE A 322 -3.53 -5.90 14.40
N LEU A 323 -4.04 -5.35 13.29
CA LEU A 323 -4.61 -4.01 13.27
C LEU A 323 -5.86 -3.92 14.16
N PHE A 324 -6.71 -4.96 14.14
CA PHE A 324 -7.88 -5.05 15.01
C PHE A 324 -7.48 -5.09 16.49
N THR A 325 -6.53 -5.96 16.87
CA THR A 325 -6.00 -6.02 18.24
C THR A 325 -5.36 -4.71 18.66
N LEU A 326 -4.59 -4.07 17.77
CA LEU A 326 -3.98 -2.77 18.05
C LEU A 326 -5.05 -1.73 18.35
N ARG A 327 -6.19 -1.75 17.64
CA ARG A 327 -7.29 -0.79 17.86
C ARG A 327 -7.94 -0.96 19.24
N LEU A 328 -7.99 -2.20 19.74
CA LEU A 328 -8.54 -2.50 21.07
C LEU A 328 -7.67 -1.97 22.21
N ILE A 329 -6.34 -1.89 22.00
CA ILE A 329 -5.39 -1.44 23.03
C ILE A 329 -4.92 0.01 22.83
N SER A 330 -5.05 0.55 21.62
CA SER A 330 -4.58 1.88 21.26
C SER A 330 -5.58 2.53 20.29
N PRO A 331 -6.19 3.66 20.68
CA PRO A 331 -7.10 4.38 19.81
C PRO A 331 -6.32 4.99 18.64
N PHE A 332 -6.73 4.69 17.41
CA PHE A 332 -6.24 5.34 16.19
C PHE A 332 -7.41 5.59 15.24
N ASP A 333 -7.19 6.10 14.04
CA ASP A 333 -8.30 6.37 13.13
C ASP A 333 -9.17 5.11 12.85
N ALA A 334 -10.43 5.32 12.49
CA ALA A 334 -11.27 4.22 12.02
C ALA A 334 -10.58 3.47 10.86
N PRO A 335 -10.79 2.15 10.71
CA PRO A 335 -10.15 1.34 9.67
C PRO A 335 -10.68 1.73 8.28
N GLY A 336 -10.17 2.84 7.74
CA GLY A 336 -10.44 3.30 6.39
C GLY A 336 -9.61 2.54 5.36
N TYR A 337 -9.83 2.88 4.08
CA TYR A 337 -9.12 2.26 2.95
C TYR A 337 -7.60 2.39 3.08
N ARG A 338 -7.11 3.47 3.70
CA ARG A 338 -5.70 3.74 3.99
C ARG A 338 -5.11 2.67 4.92
N LEU A 339 -5.66 2.52 6.12
CA LEU A 339 -5.14 1.58 7.13
C LEU A 339 -5.32 0.11 6.71
N LEU A 340 -6.39 -0.18 5.96
CA LEU A 340 -6.69 -1.49 5.40
C LEU A 340 -5.94 -1.77 4.10
N ALA A 341 -5.23 -0.80 3.50
CA ALA A 341 -4.58 -0.99 2.21
C ALA A 341 -3.59 -2.18 2.18
N PRO A 342 -2.72 -2.41 3.19
CA PRO A 342 -1.85 -3.58 3.20
C PRO A 342 -2.60 -4.91 3.19
N PHE A 343 -3.70 -5.02 3.96
CA PHE A 343 -4.59 -6.19 3.92
C PHE A 343 -5.20 -6.36 2.53
N MET A 344 -5.81 -5.30 1.99
CA MET A 344 -6.50 -5.34 0.70
C MET A 344 -5.55 -5.71 -0.43
N VAL A 345 -4.36 -5.14 -0.48
CA VAL A 345 -3.35 -5.51 -1.50
C VAL A 345 -3.01 -6.98 -1.40
N LEU A 346 -2.81 -7.55 -0.20
CA LEU A 346 -2.47 -8.97 -0.06
C LEU A 346 -3.62 -9.90 -0.52
N ILE A 347 -4.87 -9.53 -0.25
CA ILE A 347 -6.04 -10.28 -0.76
C ILE A 347 -6.10 -10.21 -2.30
N TRP A 348 -6.03 -9.01 -2.88
CA TRP A 348 -6.05 -8.83 -4.33
C TRP A 348 -4.85 -9.49 -5.01
N TRP A 349 -3.68 -9.41 -4.39
CA TRP A 349 -2.46 -10.08 -4.86
C TRP A 349 -2.66 -11.58 -4.96
N ALA A 350 -3.20 -12.22 -3.92
CA ALA A 350 -3.48 -13.64 -3.92
C ALA A 350 -4.50 -14.04 -5.00
N LEU A 351 -5.58 -13.26 -5.15
CA LEU A 351 -6.62 -13.49 -6.14
C LEU A 351 -6.09 -13.33 -7.57
N LEU A 352 -5.41 -12.23 -7.87
CA LEU A 352 -4.84 -11.93 -9.19
C LEU A 352 -3.73 -12.93 -9.54
N TYR A 353 -2.91 -13.34 -8.57
CA TYR A 353 -1.90 -14.37 -8.78
C TYR A 353 -2.53 -15.71 -9.14
N TRP A 354 -3.61 -16.10 -8.46
CA TRP A 354 -4.35 -17.31 -8.81
C TRP A 354 -4.97 -17.22 -10.20
N LEU A 355 -5.68 -16.13 -10.52
CA LEU A 355 -6.25 -15.91 -11.85
C LEU A 355 -5.18 -15.93 -12.95
N ALA A 356 -3.99 -15.38 -12.67
CA ALA A 356 -2.86 -15.38 -13.61
C ALA A 356 -2.38 -16.80 -13.98
N GLN A 357 -2.66 -17.80 -13.15
CA GLN A 357 -2.34 -19.21 -13.44
C GLN A 357 -3.35 -19.87 -14.39
N GLN A 358 -4.58 -19.37 -14.45
CA GLN A 358 -5.72 -20.09 -15.03
C GLN A 358 -6.07 -19.66 -16.47
N LYS A 359 -5.29 -18.76 -17.09
CA LYS A 359 -5.59 -18.14 -18.40
C LYS A 359 -7.06 -17.67 -18.45
N PRO A 360 -7.42 -16.57 -17.76
CA PRO A 360 -8.81 -16.14 -17.66
C PRO A 360 -9.39 -15.91 -19.06
N ASN A 361 -10.67 -16.29 -19.24
CA ASN A 361 -11.37 -16.05 -20.49
C ASN A 361 -11.62 -14.55 -20.70
N ALA A 362 -12.02 -14.16 -21.92
CA ALA A 362 -12.26 -12.77 -22.26
C ALA A 362 -13.34 -12.12 -21.36
N ARG A 363 -14.40 -12.86 -20.98
CA ARG A 363 -15.48 -12.34 -20.14
C ARG A 363 -15.02 -11.94 -18.74
N VAL A 364 -14.22 -12.78 -18.08
CA VAL A 364 -13.64 -12.48 -16.75
C VAL A 364 -12.74 -11.25 -16.84
N VAL A 365 -11.96 -11.11 -17.92
CA VAL A 365 -11.13 -9.92 -18.16
C VAL A 365 -12.00 -8.69 -18.36
N THR A 366 -13.03 -8.75 -19.20
CA THR A 366 -13.96 -7.63 -19.44
C THR A 366 -14.66 -7.19 -18.15
N LEU A 367 -15.21 -8.13 -17.37
CA LEU A 367 -15.86 -7.81 -16.10
C LEU A 367 -14.87 -7.20 -15.09
N GLY A 368 -13.64 -7.71 -15.04
CA GLY A 368 -12.58 -7.13 -14.22
C GLY A 368 -12.21 -5.70 -14.64
N LEU A 369 -12.12 -5.42 -15.94
CA LEU A 369 -11.87 -4.08 -16.46
C LEU A 369 -13.04 -3.13 -16.15
N LEU A 370 -14.29 -3.57 -16.34
CA LEU A 370 -15.47 -2.79 -15.96
C LEU A 370 -15.47 -2.47 -14.46
N TRP A 371 -15.08 -3.44 -13.62
CA TRP A 371 -14.98 -3.23 -12.18
C TRP A 371 -13.90 -2.18 -11.83
N ILE A 372 -12.74 -2.21 -12.50
CA ILE A 372 -11.70 -1.18 -12.36
C ILE A 372 -12.23 0.19 -12.80
N ILE A 373 -12.85 0.28 -13.98
CA ILE A 373 -13.38 1.55 -14.50
C ILE A 373 -14.46 2.12 -13.57
N LEU A 374 -15.41 1.29 -13.12
CA LEU A 374 -16.42 1.72 -12.15
C LEU A 374 -15.80 2.20 -10.84
N SER A 375 -14.65 1.66 -10.44
CA SER A 375 -13.93 2.13 -9.24
C SER A 375 -13.41 3.55 -9.37
N TRP A 376 -13.20 4.07 -10.59
CA TRP A 376 -12.70 5.42 -10.84
C TRP A 376 -13.74 6.49 -10.59
N VAL A 377 -15.03 6.14 -10.62
CA VAL A 377 -16.10 7.12 -10.37
C VAL A 377 -15.96 7.79 -8.99
N GLN A 378 -15.38 7.09 -8.00
CA GLN A 378 -15.12 7.66 -6.68
C GLN A 378 -14.00 8.71 -6.66
N LEU A 379 -13.16 8.74 -7.70
CA LEU A 379 -12.05 9.67 -7.83
C LEU A 379 -12.53 11.06 -8.27
N ILE A 380 -13.75 11.12 -8.80
CA ILE A 380 -14.40 12.37 -9.19
C ILE A 380 -14.69 13.15 -7.90
N PRO A 381 -14.16 14.37 -7.74
CA PRO A 381 -14.42 15.16 -6.55
C PRO A 381 -15.91 15.47 -6.41
N GLY A 382 -16.47 15.23 -5.23
CA GLY A 382 -17.90 15.39 -4.97
C GLY A 382 -18.38 16.86 -4.94
N THR A 383 -17.47 17.84 -4.84
CA THR A 383 -17.84 19.25 -4.71
C THR A 383 -17.66 20.00 -6.02
N ASN A 384 -18.77 20.55 -6.52
CA ASN A 384 -18.83 21.56 -7.58
C ASN A 384 -17.96 21.23 -8.80
N LEU A 385 -18.26 20.11 -9.46
CA LEU A 385 -17.64 19.67 -10.71
C LEU A 385 -17.51 20.82 -11.73
N ARG A 386 -18.51 21.70 -11.77
CA ARG A 386 -18.53 22.94 -12.56
C ARG A 386 -17.46 23.95 -12.12
N GLY A 387 -17.32 24.21 -10.82
CA GLY A 387 -16.28 25.09 -10.28
C GLY A 387 -14.86 24.57 -10.50
N GLN A 388 -14.66 23.24 -10.43
CA GLN A 388 -13.35 22.64 -10.68
C GLN A 388 -12.98 22.59 -12.16
N LEU A 389 -13.94 22.33 -13.05
CA LEU A 389 -13.71 22.40 -14.51
C LEU A 389 -13.31 23.82 -14.93
N LEU A 390 -13.95 24.84 -14.38
CA LEU A 390 -13.56 26.24 -14.58
C LEU A 390 -12.15 26.54 -14.01
N LEU A 391 -11.76 25.90 -12.92
CA LEU A 391 -10.42 26.05 -12.34
C LEU A 391 -9.34 25.41 -13.22
N VAL A 392 -9.61 24.23 -13.79
CA VAL A 392 -8.71 23.57 -14.76
C VAL A 392 -8.57 24.39 -16.02
N GLU A 393 -9.67 24.95 -16.52
CA GLU A 393 -9.67 25.86 -17.67
C GLU A 393 -8.79 27.09 -17.37
N ASN A 394 -8.98 27.72 -16.21
CA ASN A 394 -8.16 28.88 -15.81
C ASN A 394 -6.67 28.55 -15.61
N ILE A 395 -6.33 27.41 -14.98
CA ILE A 395 -4.93 27.00 -14.77
C ILE A 395 -4.24 26.69 -16.11
N TRP A 396 -4.93 26.04 -17.05
CA TRP A 396 -4.38 25.77 -18.37
C TRP A 396 -4.16 27.04 -19.18
N TRP A 397 -5.09 27.99 -19.14
CA TRP A 397 -4.94 29.27 -19.84
C TRP A 397 -3.85 30.13 -19.20
N ASP A 398 -3.83 30.32 -17.88
CA ASP A 398 -2.84 31.18 -17.22
C ASP A 398 -1.42 30.58 -17.22
N GLY A 399 -1.29 29.26 -17.06
CA GLY A 399 0.03 28.59 -17.06
C GLY A 399 0.70 28.57 -18.43
N ILE A 400 -0.07 28.39 -19.50
CA ILE A 400 0.44 28.43 -20.88
C ILE A 400 0.70 29.87 -21.31
N LEU A 401 -0.18 30.82 -20.97
CA LEU A 401 0.02 32.22 -21.36
C LEU A 401 1.20 32.87 -20.63
N ARG A 402 1.45 32.55 -19.35
CA ARG A 402 2.58 33.13 -18.59
C ARG A 402 3.94 32.53 -18.95
N HIS A 403 4.00 31.35 -19.56
CA HIS A 403 5.27 30.73 -19.98
C HIS A 403 5.54 30.77 -21.48
N CYS A 404 4.54 31.11 -22.32
CA CYS A 404 4.73 31.19 -23.77
C CYS A 404 4.65 32.61 -24.36
N ILE A 405 4.19 33.63 -23.62
CA ILE A 405 3.93 34.97 -24.20
C ILE A 405 4.74 36.13 -23.55
N LEU A 406 5.59 35.87 -22.56
CA LEU A 406 6.49 36.90 -22.04
C LEU A 406 7.95 36.41 -22.05
N PRO A 407 8.82 36.95 -22.93
CA PRO A 407 10.27 36.89 -22.74
C PRO A 407 10.73 37.71 -21.53
#